data_AF-A0A7J4Q2A3-F1
#
_entry.id   AF-A0A7J4Q2A3-F1
#
_cell.length_a   1.000
_cell.length_b   1.000
_cell.length_c   1.000
_cell.angle_alpha   90.00
_cell.angle_beta   90.00
_cell.angle_gamma   90.00
#
_symmetry.space_group_name_H-M   'P 1'
#
loop_
_entity.id
_entity.type
_entity.pdbx_description
1 polymer ?
#
loop_
_entity_poly.entity_id
_entity_poly.type
_entity_poly.pdbx_seq_one_letter_code
_entity_poly.pdbx_strand_id
1 'polypeptide(L)'
;MERKRLVNLVLWPVALLVLNGLWLSVAGGTAPYEINDEDHAIETRTVLLGSVFGQDKAMPAVFEVTFSGVSVDEGNTSWVIRDSTNAVVAEWGGMLSEGAPNWEGELEPGTYTVETTVDSGIITNQVLQIQPFDSYRVEGHFLLSGLLVLVAFGEVLVRKKGGAYLAKRDANKPDEREKSPFKPLKAGMPEEDVALDEEGPWRTPLGR
;
A
#
# COMPACT_ATOMS: atom_id res chain seq x y z
N MET A 1 -16.53 -16.25 26.13
CA MET A 1 -15.90 -16.74 24.87
C MET A 1 -16.57 -16.18 23.61
N GLU A 2 -17.88 -15.92 23.60
CA GLU A 2 -18.63 -15.48 22.41
C GLU A 2 -18.20 -14.12 21.84
N ARG A 3 -17.99 -13.10 22.68
CA ARG A 3 -17.58 -11.76 22.23
C ARG A 3 -16.27 -11.77 21.42
N LYS A 4 -15.27 -12.58 21.81
CA LYS A 4 -14.01 -12.71 21.05
C LYS A 4 -14.20 -13.42 19.70
N ARG A 5 -15.14 -14.39 19.63
CA ARG A 5 -15.50 -15.05 18.36
C ARG A 5 -16.26 -14.11 17.42
N LEU A 6 -17.22 -13.35 17.96
CA LEU A 6 -17.97 -12.34 17.21
C LEU A 6 -17.07 -11.25 16.64
N VAL A 7 -16.12 -10.73 17.44
CA VAL A 7 -15.14 -9.74 16.96
C VAL A 7 -14.30 -10.30 15.82
N ASN A 8 -13.77 -11.52 15.94
CA ASN A 8 -13.01 -12.14 14.84
C ASN A 8 -13.86 -12.40 13.60
N LEU A 9 -15.15 -12.72 13.76
CA LEU A 9 -16.05 -13.01 12.63
C LEU A 9 -16.42 -11.74 11.85
N VAL A 10 -16.63 -10.62 12.53
CA VAL A 10 -16.94 -9.32 11.90
C VAL A 10 -15.69 -8.63 11.35
N LEU A 11 -14.51 -8.86 11.95
CA LEU A 11 -13.26 -8.23 11.53
C LEU A 11 -12.88 -8.56 10.08
N TRP A 12 -13.09 -9.81 9.63
CA TRP A 12 -12.71 -10.22 8.28
C TRP A 12 -13.52 -9.55 7.17
N PRO A 13 -14.87 -9.51 7.22
CA PRO A 13 -15.66 -8.71 6.30
C PRO A 13 -15.27 -7.22 6.31
N VAL A 14 -15.03 -6.64 7.49
CA VAL A 14 -14.59 -5.24 7.59
C VAL A 14 -13.23 -5.04 6.93
N ALA A 15 -12.27 -5.94 7.18
CA ALA A 15 -10.96 -5.90 6.55
C ALA A 15 -11.06 -6.03 5.03
N LEU A 16 -11.95 -6.90 4.53
CA LEU A 16 -12.21 -7.06 3.10
C LEU A 16 -12.73 -5.75 2.48
N LEU A 17 -13.69 -5.09 3.14
CA LEU A 17 -14.24 -3.81 2.69
C LEU A 17 -13.19 -2.71 2.69
N VAL A 18 -12.41 -2.59 3.77
CA VAL A 18 -11.36 -1.57 3.87
C VAL A 18 -10.28 -1.79 2.81
N LEU A 19 -9.79 -3.02 2.67
CA LEU A 19 -8.74 -3.35 1.72
C LEU A 19 -9.18 -3.08 0.27
N ASN A 20 -10.39 -3.50 -0.10
CA ASN A 20 -10.91 -3.25 -1.44
C ASN A 20 -11.31 -1.79 -1.67
N GLY A 21 -11.76 -1.08 -0.63
CA GLY A 21 -12.01 0.36 -0.70
C GLY A 21 -10.73 1.15 -0.96
N LEU A 22 -9.64 0.80 -0.28
CA LEU A 22 -8.31 1.37 -0.54
C LEU A 22 -7.84 1.08 -1.97
N TRP A 23 -8.03 -0.16 -2.43
CA TRP A 23 -7.69 -0.52 -3.81
C TRP A 23 -8.48 0.27 -4.85
N LEU A 24 -9.80 0.42 -4.66
CA LEU A 24 -10.62 1.24 -5.55
C LEU A 24 -10.11 2.69 -5.62
N SER A 25 -9.71 3.26 -4.49
CA SER A 25 -9.13 4.61 -4.44
C SER A 25 -7.79 4.70 -5.19
N VAL A 26 -6.93 3.70 -5.06
CA VAL A 26 -5.63 3.67 -5.77
C VAL A 26 -5.84 3.44 -7.27
N ALA A 27 -6.74 2.52 -7.63
CA ALA A 27 -7.04 2.19 -9.02
C ALA A 27 -7.62 3.39 -9.79
N GLY A 28 -8.48 4.18 -9.14
CA GLY A 28 -9.06 5.40 -9.72
C GLY A 28 -8.13 6.62 -9.73
N GLY A 29 -6.90 6.50 -9.21
CA GLY A 29 -5.94 7.61 -9.20
C GLY A 29 -5.50 8.01 -10.61
N THR A 30 -5.40 9.31 -10.85
CA THR A 30 -4.89 9.87 -12.11
C THR A 30 -3.42 10.27 -11.99
N ALA A 31 -2.70 10.12 -13.08
CA ALA A 31 -1.33 10.58 -13.28
C ALA A 31 -1.36 11.72 -14.33
N PRO A 32 -1.20 12.98 -13.91
CA PRO A 32 -1.22 14.11 -14.83
C PRO A 32 0.10 14.25 -15.57
N TYR A 33 0.03 14.40 -16.89
CA TYR A 33 1.13 14.82 -17.76
C TYR A 33 0.82 16.21 -18.29
N GLU A 34 1.61 17.18 -17.84
CA GLU A 34 1.55 18.54 -18.33
C GLU A 34 2.14 18.60 -19.75
N ILE A 35 1.29 18.93 -20.72
CA ILE A 35 1.67 19.03 -22.13
C ILE A 35 2.09 20.46 -22.44
N ASN A 36 1.19 21.41 -22.16
CA ASN A 36 1.41 22.83 -22.33
C ASN A 36 0.83 23.60 -21.15
N ASP A 37 1.52 24.67 -20.80
CA ASP A 37 1.12 25.65 -19.80
C ASP A 37 1.27 27.06 -20.39
N GLU A 38 0.62 28.04 -19.78
CA GLU A 38 0.56 29.43 -20.24
C GLU A 38 1.96 30.04 -20.43
N ASP A 39 2.91 29.67 -19.55
CA ASP A 39 4.29 30.18 -19.57
C ASP A 39 5.22 29.39 -20.52
N HIS A 40 4.82 28.19 -20.95
CA HIS A 40 5.67 27.25 -21.67
C HIS A 40 4.91 26.51 -22.80
N ALA A 41 4.32 27.27 -23.71
CA ALA A 41 3.69 26.70 -24.90
C ALA A 41 4.76 26.13 -25.86
N ILE A 42 4.71 24.82 -26.09
CA ILE A 42 5.57 24.08 -27.01
C ILE A 42 4.69 23.40 -28.06
N GLU A 43 5.08 23.54 -29.33
CA GLU A 43 4.33 22.97 -30.46
C GLU A 43 4.26 21.44 -30.42
N THR A 44 5.26 20.77 -29.84
CA THR A 44 5.36 19.31 -29.82
C THR A 44 5.90 18.81 -28.49
N ARG A 45 5.16 17.91 -27.84
CA ARG A 45 5.54 17.26 -26.58
C ARG A 45 5.50 15.75 -26.72
N THR A 46 6.55 15.08 -26.26
CA THR A 46 6.58 13.62 -26.19
C THR A 46 6.23 13.14 -24.79
N VAL A 47 5.33 12.16 -24.71
CA VAL A 47 4.90 11.50 -23.47
C VAL A 47 5.28 10.02 -23.55
N LEU A 48 5.92 9.50 -22.49
CA LEU A 48 6.24 8.09 -22.37
C LEU A 48 5.31 7.45 -21.34
N LEU A 49 4.44 6.57 -21.81
CA LEU A 49 3.56 5.76 -20.98
C LEU A 49 4.23 4.41 -20.71
N GLY A 50 4.63 4.19 -19.44
CA GLY A 50 5.23 2.94 -19.01
C GLY A 50 4.20 1.84 -18.80
N SER A 51 4.62 0.59 -18.94
CA SER A 51 3.78 -0.57 -18.60
C SER A 51 3.67 -0.74 -17.09
N VAL A 52 2.51 -1.22 -16.64
CA VAL A 52 2.22 -1.43 -15.22
C VAL A 52 2.34 -2.92 -14.92
N PHE A 53 3.16 -3.27 -13.93
CA PHE A 53 3.48 -4.67 -13.57
C PHE A 53 3.98 -5.54 -14.74
N GLY A 54 4.62 -4.91 -15.74
CA GLY A 54 5.12 -5.60 -16.93
C GLY A 54 4.02 -6.14 -17.85
N GLN A 55 2.79 -5.61 -17.73
CA GLN A 55 1.69 -5.91 -18.63
C GLN A 55 1.35 -4.70 -19.49
N ASP A 56 1.08 -4.94 -20.77
CA ASP A 56 0.74 -3.91 -21.74
C ASP A 56 -0.77 -3.79 -21.89
N LYS A 57 -1.44 -3.26 -20.86
CA LYS A 57 -2.88 -2.97 -20.92
C LYS A 57 -3.12 -1.50 -21.28
N ALA A 58 -4.09 -1.26 -22.15
CA ALA A 58 -4.57 0.09 -22.44
C ALA A 58 -5.10 0.75 -21.16
N MET A 59 -4.69 2.01 -20.94
CA MET A 59 -4.99 2.81 -19.76
C MET A 59 -6.00 3.89 -20.13
N PRO A 60 -7.08 4.08 -19.36
CA PRO A 60 -7.98 5.20 -19.55
C PRO A 60 -7.23 6.53 -19.48
N ALA A 61 -7.54 7.41 -20.43
CA ALA A 61 -6.90 8.69 -20.62
C ALA A 61 -7.93 9.77 -20.88
N VAL A 62 -7.72 10.93 -20.25
CA VAL A 62 -8.50 12.15 -20.48
C VAL A 62 -7.52 13.25 -20.86
N PHE A 63 -7.71 13.84 -22.05
CA PHE A 63 -6.95 15.00 -22.48
C PHE A 63 -7.78 16.25 -22.24
N GLU A 64 -7.40 17.02 -21.23
CA GLU A 64 -8.01 18.29 -20.85
C GLU A 64 -7.33 19.40 -21.63
N VAL A 65 -8.13 20.19 -22.37
CA VAL A 65 -7.62 21.22 -23.26
C VAL A 65 -8.35 22.53 -23.02
N THR A 66 -7.60 23.61 -22.89
CA THR A 66 -8.14 24.97 -22.83
C THR A 66 -7.27 25.89 -23.67
N PHE A 67 -7.91 26.62 -24.58
CA PHE A 67 -7.29 27.70 -25.33
C PHE A 67 -7.87 29.03 -24.85
N SER A 68 -7.04 30.07 -24.76
CA SER A 68 -7.48 31.39 -24.33
C SER A 68 -6.76 32.49 -25.10
N GLY A 69 -7.51 33.48 -25.55
CA GLY A 69 -6.96 34.64 -26.26
C GLY A 69 -6.41 35.67 -25.28
N VAL A 70 -5.16 36.08 -25.47
CA VAL A 70 -4.52 37.17 -24.71
C VAL A 70 -4.65 38.49 -25.45
N SER A 71 -4.48 38.46 -26.77
CA SER A 71 -4.52 39.66 -27.62
C SER A 71 -5.47 39.55 -28.81
N VAL A 72 -6.17 38.42 -28.95
CA VAL A 72 -7.08 38.11 -30.06
C VAL A 72 -8.33 37.42 -29.51
N ASP A 73 -9.49 37.71 -30.12
CA ASP A 73 -10.76 37.07 -29.78
C ASP A 73 -11.10 35.89 -30.73
N GLU A 74 -10.36 35.78 -31.83
CA GLU A 74 -10.50 34.75 -32.86
C GLU A 74 -9.13 34.26 -33.31
N GLY A 75 -9.04 32.99 -33.68
CA GLY A 75 -7.85 32.36 -34.23
C GLY A 75 -8.03 30.85 -34.34
N ASN A 76 -7.20 30.22 -35.15
CA ASN A 76 -7.24 28.78 -35.36
C ASN A 76 -6.45 28.06 -34.27
N THR A 77 -7.03 26.97 -33.76
CA THR A 77 -6.44 26.15 -32.71
C THR A 77 -6.67 24.68 -33.03
N SER A 78 -5.65 23.85 -32.88
CA SER A 78 -5.77 22.41 -33.08
C SER A 78 -4.79 21.65 -32.22
N TRP A 79 -5.10 20.38 -32.00
CA TRP A 79 -4.22 19.43 -31.35
C TRP A 79 -4.36 18.06 -32.01
N VAL A 80 -3.28 17.28 -31.98
CA VAL A 80 -3.26 15.90 -32.44
C VAL A 80 -2.38 15.05 -31.53
N ILE A 81 -2.87 13.87 -31.18
CA ILE A 81 -2.13 12.85 -30.44
C ILE A 81 -1.72 11.76 -31.43
N ARG A 82 -0.42 11.52 -31.53
CA ARG A 82 0.17 10.48 -32.40
C ARG A 82 0.85 9.42 -31.58
N ASP A 83 0.79 8.17 -32.03
CA ASP A 83 1.57 7.08 -31.45
C ASP A 83 3.01 7.03 -31.98
N SER A 84 3.79 6.04 -31.54
CA SER A 84 5.19 5.86 -31.94
C SER A 84 5.36 5.51 -33.42
N THR A 85 4.30 5.04 -34.09
CA THR A 85 4.27 4.78 -35.54
C THR A 85 3.82 6.00 -36.35
N ASN A 86 3.58 7.12 -35.66
CA ASN A 86 3.07 8.37 -36.20
C ASN A 86 1.58 8.30 -36.63
N ALA A 87 0.86 7.25 -36.21
CA ALA A 87 -0.57 7.12 -36.47
C ALA A 87 -1.38 8.05 -35.57
N VAL A 88 -2.45 8.64 -36.11
CA VAL A 88 -3.34 9.54 -35.37
C VAL A 88 -4.22 8.71 -34.43
N VAL A 89 -4.12 8.99 -33.14
CA VAL A 89 -4.96 8.39 -32.09
C VAL A 89 -6.20 9.23 -31.88
N ALA A 90 -6.01 10.55 -31.78
CA ALA A 90 -7.07 11.52 -31.61
C ALA A 90 -6.63 12.86 -32.18
N GLU A 91 -7.58 13.62 -32.72
CA GLU A 91 -7.32 14.96 -33.23
C GLU A 91 -8.56 15.84 -33.07
N TRP A 92 -8.31 17.15 -32.96
CA TRP A 92 -9.33 18.17 -33.04
C TRP A 92 -8.74 19.44 -33.64
N GLY A 93 -9.54 20.17 -34.41
CA GLY A 93 -9.20 21.48 -34.91
C GLY A 93 -10.44 22.33 -35.09
N GLY A 94 -10.34 23.60 -34.71
CA GLY A 94 -11.44 24.54 -34.73
C GLY A 94 -10.98 25.96 -34.39
N MET A 95 -11.96 26.85 -34.20
CA MET A 95 -11.69 28.23 -33.82
C MET A 95 -11.65 28.39 -32.29
N LEU A 96 -10.87 29.37 -31.82
CA LEU A 96 -10.83 29.74 -30.39
C LEU A 96 -12.23 29.97 -29.81
N SER A 97 -13.14 30.56 -30.59
CA SER A 97 -14.52 30.86 -30.19
C SER A 97 -15.41 29.63 -30.00
N GLU A 98 -15.05 28.48 -30.59
CA GLU A 98 -15.79 27.22 -30.47
C GLU A 98 -15.47 26.51 -29.14
N GLY A 99 -14.27 26.75 -28.60
CA GLY A 99 -13.73 26.02 -27.46
C GLY A 99 -13.33 24.60 -27.82
N ALA A 100 -12.18 24.15 -27.33
CA ALA A 100 -11.75 22.77 -27.53
C ALA A 100 -12.51 21.83 -26.58
N PRO A 101 -13.09 20.73 -27.08
CA PRO A 101 -13.62 19.69 -26.22
C PRO A 101 -12.48 18.91 -25.58
N ASN A 102 -12.72 18.43 -24.35
CA ASN A 102 -11.87 17.40 -23.77
C ASN A 102 -12.03 16.10 -24.56
N TRP A 103 -10.95 15.33 -24.65
CA TRP A 103 -10.97 14.00 -25.25
C TRP A 103 -10.87 12.92 -24.18
N GLU A 104 -11.62 11.83 -24.37
CA GLU A 104 -11.57 10.64 -23.51
C GLU A 104 -11.32 9.41 -24.38
N GLY A 105 -10.41 8.54 -23.94
CA GLY A 105 -10.09 7.30 -24.64
C GLY A 105 -9.18 6.39 -23.84
N GLU A 106 -8.59 5.40 -24.49
CA GLU A 106 -7.64 4.49 -23.89
C GLU A 106 -6.31 4.55 -24.64
N LEU A 107 -5.20 4.59 -23.91
CA LEU A 107 -3.84 4.62 -24.46
C LEU A 107 -3.05 3.41 -23.98
N GLU A 108 -2.48 2.65 -24.91
CA GLU A 108 -1.56 1.56 -24.59
C GLU A 108 -0.23 2.09 -24.05
N PRO A 109 0.57 1.28 -23.33
CA PRO A 109 1.92 1.66 -22.98
C PRO A 109 2.76 1.90 -24.24
N GLY A 110 3.46 3.03 -24.29
CA GLY A 110 4.12 3.46 -25.50
C GLY A 110 4.61 4.90 -25.44
N THR A 111 5.18 5.34 -26.55
CA THR A 111 5.57 6.74 -26.75
C THR A 111 4.52 7.43 -27.58
N TYR A 112 4.03 8.57 -27.09
CA TYR A 112 3.06 9.41 -27.77
C TYR A 112 3.64 10.79 -28.00
N THR A 113 3.22 11.42 -29.09
CA THR A 113 3.56 12.79 -29.42
C THR A 113 2.28 13.60 -29.51
N VAL A 114 2.19 14.67 -28.71
CA VAL A 114 1.10 15.63 -28.77
C VAL A 114 1.62 16.86 -29.51
N GLU A 115 0.98 17.17 -30.64
CA GLU A 115 1.27 18.36 -31.44
C GLU A 115 0.13 19.35 -31.24
N THR A 116 0.46 20.61 -30.94
CA THR A 116 -0.51 21.67 -30.74
C THR A 116 -0.17 22.84 -31.67
N THR A 117 -1.15 23.27 -32.46
CA THR A 117 -1.00 24.41 -33.36
C THR A 117 -1.97 25.49 -32.91
N VAL A 118 -1.44 26.68 -32.63
CA VAL A 118 -2.24 27.85 -32.24
C VAL A 118 -1.74 29.09 -32.95
N ASP A 119 -2.67 29.98 -33.28
CA ASP A 119 -2.35 31.30 -33.81
C ASP A 119 -1.70 32.20 -32.75
N SER A 120 -0.96 33.20 -33.22
CA SER A 120 -0.29 34.16 -32.34
C SER A 120 -1.28 34.94 -31.47
N GLY A 121 -0.96 35.08 -30.18
CA GLY A 121 -1.82 35.78 -29.22
C GLY A 121 -2.81 34.87 -28.49
N ILE A 122 -2.73 33.55 -28.70
CA ILE A 122 -3.48 32.52 -27.98
C ILE A 122 -2.52 31.76 -27.06
N ILE A 123 -2.93 31.56 -25.81
CA ILE A 123 -2.26 30.70 -24.82
C ILE A 123 -3.01 29.37 -24.71
N THR A 124 -2.28 28.35 -24.27
CA THR A 124 -2.78 26.96 -24.24
C THR A 124 -2.48 26.34 -22.89
N ASN A 125 -3.48 25.71 -22.28
CA ASN A 125 -3.30 24.84 -21.12
C ASN A 125 -3.80 23.45 -21.49
N GLN A 126 -2.93 22.46 -21.40
CA GLN A 126 -3.21 21.10 -21.83
C GLN A 126 -2.61 20.09 -20.87
N VAL A 127 -3.47 19.22 -20.35
CA VAL A 127 -3.08 18.18 -19.39
C VAL A 127 -3.63 16.84 -19.85
N LEU A 128 -2.75 15.85 -19.99
CA LEU A 128 -3.12 14.47 -20.26
C LEU A 128 -3.17 13.69 -18.94
N GLN A 129 -4.37 13.37 -18.48
CA GLN A 129 -4.64 12.57 -17.29
C GLN A 129 -4.67 11.09 -17.69
N ILE A 130 -3.80 10.27 -17.09
CA ILE A 130 -3.79 8.81 -17.32
C ILE A 130 -4.19 8.08 -16.04
N GLN A 131 -5.00 7.02 -16.14
CA GLN A 131 -5.36 6.17 -15.00
C GLN A 131 -4.69 4.79 -15.11
N PRO A 132 -3.41 4.67 -14.74
CA PRO A 132 -2.61 3.47 -15.02
C PRO A 132 -3.10 2.21 -14.31
N PHE A 133 -3.64 2.37 -13.10
CA PHE A 133 -4.09 1.24 -12.29
C PHE A 133 -5.53 0.83 -12.58
N ASP A 134 -6.28 1.62 -13.33
CA ASP A 134 -7.71 1.38 -13.53
C ASP A 134 -7.97 0.13 -14.37
N SER A 135 -7.12 -0.10 -15.37
CA SER A 135 -7.12 -1.30 -16.21
C SER A 135 -6.86 -2.60 -15.43
N TYR A 136 -6.43 -2.50 -14.17
CA TYR A 136 -6.17 -3.61 -13.25
C TYR A 136 -7.14 -3.65 -12.08
N ARG A 137 -8.16 -2.79 -12.07
CA ARG A 137 -9.10 -2.64 -10.94
C ARG A 137 -9.71 -3.98 -10.53
N VAL A 138 -10.10 -4.81 -11.50
CA VAL A 138 -10.74 -6.10 -11.27
C VAL A 138 -9.72 -7.14 -10.76
N GLU A 139 -8.57 -7.26 -11.41
CA GLU A 139 -7.52 -8.20 -11.02
C GLU A 139 -6.99 -7.91 -9.61
N GLY A 140 -6.76 -6.63 -9.30
CA GLY A 140 -6.33 -6.21 -7.97
C GLY A 140 -7.37 -6.54 -6.90
N HIS A 141 -8.66 -6.37 -7.20
CA HIS A 141 -9.74 -6.75 -6.27
C HIS A 141 -9.70 -8.25 -5.94
N PHE A 142 -9.60 -9.11 -6.95
CA PHE A 142 -9.53 -10.55 -6.75
C PHE A 142 -8.24 -10.98 -6.04
N LEU A 143 -7.10 -10.40 -6.42
CA LEU A 143 -5.81 -10.72 -5.82
C LEU A 143 -5.79 -10.36 -4.34
N LEU A 144 -6.19 -9.13 -3.99
CA LEU A 144 -6.22 -8.66 -2.60
C LEU A 144 -7.21 -9.45 -1.75
N SER A 145 -8.40 -9.73 -2.30
CA SER A 145 -9.40 -10.55 -1.61
C SER A 145 -8.90 -11.99 -1.39
N GLY A 146 -8.26 -12.59 -2.39
CA GLY A 146 -7.65 -13.92 -2.27
C GLY A 146 -6.52 -13.96 -1.24
N LEU A 147 -5.62 -12.97 -1.26
CA LEU A 147 -4.54 -12.83 -0.28
C LEU A 147 -5.09 -12.66 1.14
N LEU A 148 -6.16 -11.88 1.31
CA LEU A 148 -6.79 -11.70 2.61
C LEU A 148 -7.37 -13.02 3.14
N VAL A 149 -8.01 -13.81 2.28
CA VAL A 149 -8.50 -15.14 2.63
C VAL A 149 -7.35 -16.06 3.04
N LEU A 150 -6.25 -16.08 2.27
CA LEU A 150 -5.07 -16.87 2.62
C LEU A 150 -4.48 -16.46 3.98
N VAL A 151 -4.40 -15.17 4.27
CA VAL A 151 -3.96 -14.66 5.57
C VAL A 151 -4.91 -15.10 6.68
N ALA A 152 -6.23 -15.04 6.45
CA ALA A 152 -7.23 -15.48 7.43
C ALA A 152 -7.08 -16.96 7.79
N PHE A 153 -6.93 -17.84 6.79
CA PHE A 153 -6.68 -19.26 7.04
C PHE A 153 -5.30 -19.51 7.66
N GLY A 154 -4.28 -18.76 7.23
CA GLY A 154 -2.93 -18.81 7.78
C GLY A 154 -2.91 -18.50 9.28
N GLU A 155 -3.64 -17.47 9.70
CA GLU A 155 -3.79 -17.10 11.11
C GLU A 155 -4.38 -18.25 11.93
N VAL A 156 -5.43 -18.93 11.43
CA VAL A 156 -6.04 -20.07 12.12
C VAL A 156 -5.04 -21.21 12.32
N LEU A 157 -4.24 -21.52 11.28
CA LEU A 157 -3.21 -22.56 11.36
C LEU A 157 -2.11 -22.19 12.35
N VAL A 158 -1.63 -20.95 12.33
CA VAL A 158 -0.60 -20.45 13.24
C VAL A 158 -1.12 -20.45 14.68
N ARG A 159 -2.35 -20.00 14.94
CA ARG A 159 -2.95 -20.04 16.28
C ARG A 159 -3.09 -21.48 16.79
N LYS A 160 -3.50 -22.43 15.93
CA LYS A 160 -3.66 -23.84 16.33
C LYS A 160 -2.32 -24.50 16.64
N LYS A 161 -1.32 -24.36 15.75
CA LYS A 161 0.00 -24.97 15.95
C LYS A 161 0.82 -24.26 17.02
N GLY A 162 0.79 -22.93 17.06
CA GLY A 162 1.44 -22.11 18.08
C GLY A 162 0.85 -22.35 19.47
N GLY A 163 -0.48 -22.40 19.59
CA GLY A 163 -1.15 -22.78 20.84
C GLY A 163 -0.77 -24.17 21.31
N ALA A 164 -0.72 -25.16 20.41
CA ALA A 164 -0.28 -26.52 20.74
C ALA A 164 1.20 -26.57 21.14
N TYR A 165 2.07 -25.78 20.51
CA TYR A 165 3.49 -25.68 20.85
C TYR A 165 3.69 -25.05 22.23
N LEU A 166 3.01 -23.93 22.51
CA LEU A 166 3.07 -23.27 23.81
C LEU A 166 2.53 -24.17 24.92
N ALA A 167 1.39 -24.84 24.70
CA ALA A 167 0.84 -25.79 25.66
C ALA A 167 1.80 -26.95 25.95
N LYS A 168 2.48 -27.50 24.93
CA LYS A 168 3.54 -28.52 25.12
C LYS A 168 4.74 -27.98 25.88
N ARG A 169 5.15 -26.74 25.62
CA ARG A 169 6.24 -26.08 26.33
C ARG A 169 5.90 -25.84 27.80
N ASP A 170 4.67 -25.40 28.08
CA ASP A 170 4.20 -25.13 29.43
C ASP A 170 3.95 -26.43 30.22
N ALA A 171 3.52 -27.52 29.57
CA ALA A 171 3.43 -28.85 30.18
C ALA A 171 4.81 -29.49 30.48
N ASN A 172 5.85 -29.11 29.74
CA ASN A 172 7.23 -29.57 29.95
C ASN A 172 8.05 -28.61 30.84
N LYS A 173 7.44 -27.55 31.39
CA LYS A 173 8.13 -26.76 32.43
C LYS A 173 8.29 -27.65 33.66
N PRO A 174 9.52 -27.81 34.20
CA PRO A 174 9.70 -28.51 35.47
C PRO A 174 8.87 -27.78 36.52
N ASP A 175 8.15 -28.53 37.36
CA ASP A 175 7.43 -27.98 38.51
C ASP A 175 8.38 -27.04 39.24
N GLU A 176 7.98 -25.77 39.33
CA GLU A 176 8.72 -24.78 40.09
C GLU A 176 8.62 -25.24 41.55
N ARG A 177 9.65 -25.98 42.00
CA ARG A 177 9.74 -26.51 43.37
C ARG A 177 9.35 -25.37 44.29
N GLU A 178 8.27 -25.59 45.03
CA GLU A 178 7.75 -24.65 46.01
C GLU A 178 8.94 -24.04 46.76
N LYS A 179 9.15 -22.73 46.58
CA LYS A 179 10.25 -22.05 47.25
C LYS A 179 9.97 -22.16 48.73
N SER A 180 10.67 -23.09 49.38
CA SER A 180 10.66 -23.28 50.83
C SER A 180 10.63 -21.90 51.50
N PRO A 181 9.68 -21.64 52.42
CA PRO A 181 9.64 -20.38 53.16
C PRO A 181 10.87 -20.21 54.05
N PHE A 182 11.63 -21.28 54.28
CA PHE A 182 12.90 -21.23 54.99
C PHE A 182 14.02 -20.86 54.02
N LYS A 183 14.73 -19.78 54.34
CA LYS A 183 16.01 -19.45 53.70
C LYS A 183 16.93 -20.67 53.84
N PRO A 184 17.51 -21.19 52.75
CA PRO A 184 18.56 -22.18 52.87
C PRO A 184 19.75 -21.54 53.60
N LEU A 185 20.28 -22.26 54.59
CA LEU A 185 21.50 -21.90 55.29
C LEU A 185 22.61 -21.66 54.26
N LYS A 186 23.13 -20.44 54.22
CA LYS A 186 24.27 -20.09 53.39
C LYS A 186 25.52 -20.60 54.10
N ALA A 187 26.21 -21.56 53.47
CA ALA A 187 27.54 -21.96 53.92
C ALA A 187 28.46 -20.73 53.96
N GLY A 188 29.09 -20.49 55.12
CA GLY A 188 30.05 -19.39 55.32
C GLY A 188 29.59 -18.20 56.16
N MET A 189 28.55 -18.34 57.00
CA MET A 189 28.22 -17.32 58.02
C MET A 189 28.86 -17.67 59.37
N PRO A 190 29.81 -16.86 59.88
CA PRO A 190 30.59 -17.19 61.08
C PRO A 190 29.84 -17.05 62.41
N GLU A 191 28.62 -16.49 62.40
CA GLU A 191 27.82 -16.29 63.62
C GLU A 191 27.04 -17.54 64.06
N GLU A 192 26.96 -18.58 63.21
CA GLU A 192 26.31 -19.86 63.54
C GLU A 192 27.32 -21.00 63.84
N ASP A 193 28.60 -20.81 63.51
CA ASP A 193 29.68 -21.77 63.83
C ASP A 193 30.13 -21.72 65.31
N VAL A 194 29.61 -20.78 66.10
CA VAL A 194 29.96 -20.61 67.53
C VAL A 194 29.09 -21.48 68.47
N ALA A 195 28.10 -22.20 67.94
CA ALA A 195 27.18 -23.02 68.74
C ALA A 195 27.63 -24.48 68.93
N LEU A 196 28.89 -24.80 68.59
CA LEU A 196 29.52 -26.10 68.87
C LEU A 196 30.69 -25.95 69.86
N ASP A 197 30.54 -25.06 70.84
CA ASP A 197 31.49 -24.97 71.95
C ASP A 197 31.34 -26.24 72.83
N GLU A 198 32.37 -27.09 72.87
CA GLU A 198 32.39 -28.39 73.58
C GLU A 198 32.25 -28.27 75.12
N GLU A 199 32.17 -27.04 75.63
CA GLU A 199 31.97 -26.69 77.05
C GLU A 199 30.54 -26.18 77.38
N GLY A 200 29.62 -26.16 76.40
CA GLY A 200 28.22 -25.79 76.63
C GLY A 200 27.42 -26.79 77.48
N PRO A 201 26.38 -26.34 78.22
CA PRO A 201 25.62 -27.16 79.17
C PRO A 201 24.80 -28.31 78.53
N TRP A 202 24.74 -28.36 77.19
CA TRP A 202 24.00 -29.36 76.44
C TRP A 202 24.96 -30.26 75.67
N ARG A 203 25.52 -31.26 76.35
CA ARG A 203 26.38 -32.28 75.73
C ARG A 203 25.54 -33.31 74.98
N THR A 204 25.98 -33.71 73.80
CA THR A 204 25.52 -34.95 73.15
C THR A 204 26.13 -36.16 73.87
N PRO A 205 25.37 -37.24 74.10
CA PRO A 205 25.87 -38.39 74.84
C PRO A 205 26.96 -39.13 74.04
N LEU A 206 28.09 -39.44 74.68
CA LEU A 206 29.11 -40.33 74.15
C LEU A 206 28.53 -41.76 74.09
N GLY A 207 28.05 -42.14 72.90
CA GLY A 207 27.63 -43.50 72.60
C GLY A 207 28.85 -44.41 72.48
N ARG A 208 28.81 -45.55 73.17
CA ARG A 208 29.74 -46.67 73.03
C ARG A 208 29.28 -47.60 71.92
#